data_AF-A0A6B2FNA7-F1
#
_entry.id   AF-A0A6B2FNA7-F1
#
_cell.length_a   1.000
_cell.length_b   1.000
_cell.length_c   1.000
_cell.angle_alpha   90.00
_cell.angle_beta   90.00
_cell.angle_gamma   90.00
#
_symmetry.space_group_name_H-M   'P 1'
#
loop_
_entity.id
_entity.type
_entity.pdbx_description
1 polymer ?
#
loop_
_entity_poly.entity_id
_entity_poly.type
_entity_poly.pdbx_seq_one_letter_code
_entity_poly.pdbx_strand_id
1 'polypeptide(L)'
;MAGGINVYQYAPEPLRWFDPLGLSCSSDAAVLRKNMEAAGKKTPDYKNSAHHIVMSNSKDSRMVALREKMDELGVKINSADNGVYLPTSSKVKKNSGTSAIAHSRVHTDAYKQNVYDRLNDINNKSDFESELSKIADELKKGTFGF
;
A
#
# COMPACT_ATOMS: atom_id res chain seq x y z
N MET A 1 37.59 30.83 -0.19
CA MET A 1 36.94 31.02 1.12
C MET A 1 35.44 30.90 0.92
N ALA A 2 34.81 29.99 1.69
CA ALA A 2 33.37 29.75 1.90
C ALA A 2 32.49 29.49 0.65
N GLY A 3 31.70 28.41 0.52
CA GLY A 3 31.23 27.42 1.48
C GLY A 3 29.70 27.34 1.46
N GLY A 4 29.16 26.27 0.87
CA GLY A 4 27.92 25.64 1.31
C GLY A 4 26.63 25.98 0.58
N ILE A 5 26.25 25.14 -0.40
CA ILE A 5 24.84 24.79 -0.61
C ILE A 5 24.76 23.26 -0.54
N ASN A 6 24.27 22.75 0.59
CA ASN A 6 23.82 21.38 0.73
C ASN A 6 22.47 21.25 0.02
N VAL A 7 22.43 20.54 -1.10
CA VAL A 7 21.20 19.89 -1.54
C VAL A 7 21.56 18.44 -1.82
N TYR A 8 21.14 17.54 -0.94
CA TYR A 8 21.09 16.12 -1.20
C TYR A 8 20.12 15.88 -2.36
N GLN A 9 20.60 16.11 -3.58
CA GLN A 9 19.94 15.72 -4.79
C GLN A 9 20.44 14.32 -5.10
N TYR A 10 19.70 13.30 -4.63
CA TYR A 10 19.92 11.95 -5.14
C TYR A 10 19.47 11.96 -6.60
N ALA A 11 20.43 11.77 -7.49
CA ALA A 11 20.32 11.90 -8.93
C ALA A 11 19.25 10.98 -9.54
N PRO A 12 18.62 11.38 -10.67
CA PRO A 12 17.82 10.47 -11.47
C PRO A 12 18.76 9.64 -12.35
N GLU A 13 18.97 8.37 -12.03
CA GLU A 13 19.66 7.44 -12.92
C GLU A 13 18.74 6.26 -13.29
N PRO A 14 18.45 6.06 -14.59
CA PRO A 14 17.54 5.04 -15.08
C PRO A 14 18.29 3.71 -15.25
N LEU A 15 18.77 3.13 -14.15
CA LEU A 15 19.25 1.75 -14.17
C LEU A 15 18.05 0.81 -14.07
N ARG A 16 17.58 0.39 -15.25
CA ARG A 16 16.73 -0.79 -15.45
C ARG A 16 17.33 -1.98 -14.71
N TRP A 17 16.91 -2.20 -13.47
CA TRP A 17 17.03 -3.50 -12.85
C TRP A 17 15.98 -4.40 -13.50
N PHE A 18 16.43 -5.36 -14.29
CA PHE A 18 15.60 -6.46 -14.76
C PHE A 18 15.13 -7.22 -13.50
N ASP A 19 13.88 -7.00 -13.09
CA ASP A 19 13.32 -7.62 -11.88
C ASP A 19 12.47 -8.85 -12.25
N PRO A 20 12.97 -10.08 -12.05
CA PRO A 20 12.25 -11.30 -12.40
C PRO A 20 10.97 -11.54 -11.55
N LEU A 21 10.63 -10.66 -10.59
CA LEU A 21 9.47 -10.81 -9.71
C LEU A 21 8.19 -10.13 -10.23
N GLY A 22 8.22 -9.48 -11.39
CA GLY A 22 6.99 -8.97 -12.05
C GLY A 22 6.44 -7.67 -11.47
N LEU A 23 7.31 -6.68 -11.31
CA LEU A 23 6.97 -5.32 -10.88
C LEU A 23 6.40 -4.49 -12.04
N SER A 24 5.12 -4.68 -12.33
CA SER A 24 4.29 -3.59 -12.84
C SER A 24 3.68 -2.89 -11.63
N CYS A 25 4.48 -2.09 -10.93
CA CYS A 25 4.05 -1.26 -9.82
C CYS A 25 4.20 0.20 -10.24
N SER A 26 3.15 1.00 -10.06
CA SER A 26 3.24 2.47 -10.12
C SER A 26 4.41 2.96 -9.23
N SER A 27 4.98 4.13 -9.56
CA SER A 27 5.99 4.79 -8.73
C SER A 27 5.61 4.80 -7.25
N ASP A 28 4.34 5.02 -6.92
CA ASP A 28 3.83 4.97 -5.53
C ASP A 28 3.96 3.59 -4.89
N ALA A 29 3.59 2.52 -5.60
CA ALA A 29 3.65 1.17 -5.06
C ALA A 29 5.09 0.72 -4.81
N ALA A 30 6.05 1.20 -5.61
CA ALA A 30 7.47 1.00 -5.36
C ALA A 30 7.96 1.74 -4.10
N VAL A 31 7.52 2.99 -3.89
CA VAL A 31 7.85 3.76 -2.68
C VAL A 31 7.21 3.14 -1.45
N LEU A 32 5.92 2.76 -1.52
CA LEU A 32 5.21 2.06 -0.46
C LEU A 32 5.95 0.78 -0.07
N ARG A 33 6.35 -0.04 -1.04
CA ARG A 33 7.10 -1.27 -0.80
C ARG A 33 8.37 -1.00 0.01
N LYS A 34 9.18 -0.03 -0.40
CA LYS A 34 10.41 0.34 0.33
C LYS A 34 10.11 0.78 1.76
N ASN A 35 9.06 1.56 1.97
CA ASN A 35 8.66 2.01 3.30
C ASN A 35 8.16 0.85 4.18
N MET A 36 7.43 -0.11 3.60
CA MET A 36 7.04 -1.33 4.31
C MET A 36 8.25 -2.18 4.72
N GLU A 37 9.23 -2.35 3.83
CA GLU A 37 10.48 -3.06 4.12
C GLU A 37 11.29 -2.34 5.22
N ALA A 38 11.41 -1.01 5.14
CA ALA A 38 12.08 -0.18 6.14
C ALA A 38 11.37 -0.22 7.52
N ALA A 39 10.05 -0.34 7.53
CA ALA A 39 9.25 -0.53 8.74
C ALA A 39 9.29 -1.98 9.28
N GLY A 40 10.06 -2.88 8.67
CA GLY A 40 10.23 -4.27 9.11
C GLY A 40 9.05 -5.19 8.77
N LYS A 41 8.12 -4.78 7.89
CA LYS A 41 7.06 -5.68 7.43
C LYS A 41 7.67 -6.82 6.61
N LYS A 42 7.50 -8.06 7.09
CA LYS A 42 8.06 -9.25 6.43
C LYS A 42 7.43 -9.47 5.05
N THR A 43 8.25 -9.36 4.01
CA THR A 43 7.87 -9.74 2.65
C THR A 43 7.58 -11.25 2.59
N PRO A 44 6.41 -11.68 2.09
CA PRO A 44 6.09 -13.10 1.95
C PRO A 44 6.97 -13.80 0.91
N ASP A 45 7.25 -15.08 1.14
CA ASP A 45 8.03 -15.94 0.24
C ASP A 45 7.20 -16.51 -0.91
N TYR A 46 6.52 -15.61 -1.63
CA TYR A 46 5.81 -15.88 -2.88
C TYR A 46 5.75 -14.59 -3.70
N LYS A 47 5.50 -14.69 -5.00
CA LYS A 47 5.38 -13.51 -5.86
C LYS A 47 4.26 -12.57 -5.37
N ASN A 48 4.63 -11.39 -4.91
CA ASN A 48 3.74 -10.44 -4.24
C ASN A 48 3.91 -9.02 -4.77
N SER A 49 2.94 -8.18 -4.47
CA SER A 49 3.02 -6.73 -4.69
C SER A 49 2.60 -6.00 -3.42
N ALA A 50 3.18 -4.82 -3.21
CA ALA A 50 2.63 -3.87 -2.24
C ALA A 50 1.30 -3.33 -2.78
N HIS A 51 0.30 -3.33 -1.91
CA HIS A 51 -1.04 -2.83 -2.18
C HIS A 51 -1.37 -1.71 -1.19
N HIS A 52 -1.78 -0.55 -1.71
CA HIS A 52 -2.31 0.54 -0.91
C HIS A 52 -3.71 0.20 -0.43
N ILE A 53 -3.96 0.33 0.87
CA ILE A 53 -5.30 0.11 1.43
C ILE A 53 -6.22 1.25 0.96
N VAL A 54 -5.83 2.48 1.24
CA VAL A 54 -6.35 3.69 0.59
C VAL A 54 -5.58 3.92 -0.71
N MET A 55 -6.24 3.67 -1.84
CA MET A 55 -5.60 3.64 -3.16
C MET A 55 -5.06 5.01 -3.61
N SER A 56 -3.78 5.10 -3.96
CA SER A 56 -3.14 6.36 -4.37
C SER A 56 -3.67 6.96 -5.68
N ASN A 57 -4.15 6.12 -6.61
CA ASN A 57 -4.50 6.51 -7.98
C ASN A 57 -5.98 6.28 -8.35
N SER A 58 -6.84 5.94 -7.39
CA SER A 58 -8.27 5.77 -7.64
C SER A 58 -8.96 7.12 -7.85
N LYS A 59 -9.89 7.18 -8.82
CA LYS A 59 -10.76 8.35 -9.05
C LYS A 59 -12.09 8.28 -8.28
N ASP A 60 -12.29 7.21 -7.53
CA ASP A 60 -13.48 7.01 -6.70
C ASP A 60 -13.53 8.07 -5.59
N SER A 61 -14.68 8.75 -5.44
CA SER A 61 -14.85 9.84 -4.48
C SER A 61 -14.53 9.41 -3.05
N ARG A 62 -14.84 8.16 -2.67
CA ARG A 62 -14.51 7.61 -1.35
C ARG A 62 -13.01 7.55 -1.13
N MET A 63 -12.25 7.12 -2.14
CA MET A 63 -10.78 7.04 -2.05
C MET A 63 -10.14 8.43 -2.15
N VAL A 64 -10.77 9.40 -2.81
CA VAL A 64 -10.36 10.82 -2.76
C VAL A 64 -10.51 11.35 -1.34
N ALA A 65 -11.70 11.23 -0.75
CA ALA A 65 -11.98 11.73 0.60
C ALA A 65 -11.07 11.11 1.67
N LEU A 66 -10.77 9.80 1.59
CA LEU A 66 -9.81 9.18 2.51
C LEU A 66 -8.39 9.69 2.33
N ARG A 67 -7.96 10.06 1.11
CA ARG A 67 -6.64 10.66 0.90
C ARG A 67 -6.56 12.06 1.50
N GLU A 68 -7.62 12.85 1.36
CA GLU A 68 -7.73 14.15 2.03
C GLU A 68 -7.66 13.97 3.54
N LYS A 69 -8.40 13.01 4.09
CA LYS A 69 -8.35 12.69 5.52
C LYS A 69 -6.97 12.21 5.98
N MET A 70 -6.29 11.39 5.19
CA MET A 70 -4.91 10.99 5.46
C MET A 70 -3.97 12.21 5.53
N ASP A 71 -4.13 13.18 4.62
CA ASP A 71 -3.35 14.43 4.63
C ASP A 71 -3.62 15.25 5.90
N GLU A 72 -4.89 15.46 6.25
CA GLU A 72 -5.32 16.15 7.47
C GLU A 72 -4.73 15.52 8.75
N LEU A 73 -4.69 14.18 8.80
CA LEU A 73 -4.14 13.43 9.94
C LEU A 73 -2.61 13.28 9.89
N GLY A 74 -1.94 13.75 8.82
CA GLY A 74 -0.50 13.60 8.65
C GLY A 74 -0.05 12.15 8.44
N VAL A 75 -0.89 11.31 7.82
CA VAL A 75 -0.59 9.95 7.37
C VAL A 75 -0.23 9.99 5.89
N LYS A 76 1.01 9.66 5.54
CA LYS A 76 1.45 9.71 4.14
C LYS A 76 0.81 8.58 3.33
N ILE A 77 0.44 8.85 2.07
CA ILE A 77 -0.14 7.85 1.16
C ILE A 77 0.73 6.59 1.03
N ASN A 78 2.06 6.78 0.99
CA ASN A 78 3.04 5.71 0.90
C ASN A 78 3.54 5.24 2.28
N SER A 79 2.86 5.57 3.39
CA SER A 79 3.20 5.06 4.72
C SER A 79 3.07 3.55 4.76
N ALA A 80 3.94 2.89 5.52
CA ALA A 80 3.91 1.44 5.68
C ALA A 80 2.55 0.94 6.18
N ASP A 81 1.87 1.68 7.06
CA ASP A 81 0.57 1.35 7.63
C ASP A 81 -0.54 1.26 6.58
N ASN A 82 -0.48 2.10 5.55
CA ASN A 82 -1.39 2.06 4.39
C ASN A 82 -1.04 0.92 3.40
N GLY A 83 -0.11 0.04 3.75
CA GLY A 83 0.42 -0.99 2.87
C GLY A 83 0.23 -2.42 3.37
N VAL A 84 -0.06 -3.32 2.43
CA VAL A 84 -0.08 -4.77 2.64
C VAL A 84 0.51 -5.52 1.43
N TYR A 85 1.24 -6.61 1.68
CA TYR A 85 1.70 -7.50 0.61
C TYR A 85 0.60 -8.47 0.23
N LEU A 86 0.23 -8.49 -1.05
CA LEU A 86 -0.76 -9.41 -1.59
C LEU A 86 -0.16 -10.25 -2.73
N PRO A 87 -0.57 -11.52 -2.89
CA PRO A 87 -0.16 -12.32 -4.04
C PRO A 87 -0.60 -11.64 -5.33
N THR A 88 0.27 -11.58 -6.33
CA THR A 88 0.03 -10.78 -7.55
C THR A 88 -1.18 -11.24 -8.36
N SER A 89 -1.57 -12.52 -8.23
CA SER A 89 -2.71 -13.09 -8.95
C SER A 89 -3.32 -14.27 -8.20
N SER A 90 -4.54 -14.65 -8.59
CA SER A 90 -5.22 -15.84 -8.07
C SER A 90 -4.40 -17.13 -8.26
N LYS A 91 -3.60 -17.22 -9.32
CA LYS A 91 -2.71 -18.35 -9.57
C LYS A 91 -1.58 -18.40 -8.54
N VAL A 92 -0.96 -17.27 -8.22
CA VAL A 92 0.06 -17.20 -7.17
C VAL A 92 -0.55 -17.49 -5.79
N LYS A 93 -1.74 -16.96 -5.50
CA LYS A 93 -2.49 -17.30 -4.29
C LYS A 93 -2.66 -18.81 -4.15
N LYS A 94 -3.20 -19.47 -5.18
CA LYS A 94 -3.43 -20.92 -5.19
C LYS A 94 -2.13 -21.71 -5.00
N ASN A 95 -1.06 -21.33 -5.70
CA ASN A 95 0.22 -22.04 -5.64
C ASN A 95 0.94 -21.88 -4.30
N SER A 96 0.81 -20.72 -3.65
CA SER A 96 1.44 -20.45 -2.34
C SER A 96 0.64 -21.00 -1.16
N GLY A 97 -0.62 -21.37 -1.35
CA GLY A 97 -1.52 -21.79 -0.27
C GLY A 97 -1.90 -20.66 0.70
N THR A 98 -1.58 -19.40 0.37
CA THR A 98 -1.91 -18.25 1.22
C THR A 98 -3.41 -17.96 1.24
N SER A 99 -3.91 -17.57 2.42
CA SER A 99 -5.29 -17.09 2.57
C SER A 99 -5.49 -15.69 2.01
N ALA A 100 -4.41 -14.94 1.80
CA ALA A 100 -4.44 -13.54 1.39
C ALA A 100 -5.25 -13.33 0.10
N ILE A 101 -5.90 -12.17 0.01
CA ILE A 101 -6.64 -11.78 -1.18
C ILE A 101 -5.65 -11.51 -2.32
N ALA A 102 -5.98 -11.96 -3.53
CA ALA A 102 -5.16 -11.68 -4.70
C ALA A 102 -5.25 -10.20 -5.07
N HIS A 103 -4.11 -9.55 -5.27
CA HIS A 103 -4.03 -8.16 -5.69
C HIS A 103 -4.84 -7.92 -6.98
N SER A 104 -4.82 -8.87 -7.91
CA SER A 104 -5.60 -8.81 -9.16
C SER A 104 -7.12 -8.81 -8.97
N ARG A 105 -7.64 -9.03 -7.75
CA ARG A 105 -9.08 -9.16 -7.48
C ARG A 105 -9.63 -8.13 -6.51
N VAL A 106 -8.78 -7.40 -5.79
CA VAL A 106 -9.19 -6.57 -4.63
C VAL A 106 -9.74 -5.18 -5.01
N HIS A 107 -9.51 -4.72 -6.25
CA HIS A 107 -9.89 -3.38 -6.72
C HIS A 107 -11.38 -3.25 -7.11
N THR A 108 -12.28 -3.70 -6.24
CA THR A 108 -13.73 -3.70 -6.47
C THR A 108 -14.41 -2.47 -5.89
N ASP A 109 -15.71 -2.29 -6.17
CA ASP A 109 -16.51 -1.27 -5.52
C ASP A 109 -16.74 -1.57 -4.02
N ALA A 110 -17.08 -2.82 -3.70
CA ALA A 110 -17.31 -3.26 -2.32
C ALA A 110 -16.07 -3.09 -1.43
N TYR A 111 -14.88 -3.33 -1.97
CA TYR A 111 -13.64 -3.03 -1.28
C TYR A 111 -13.55 -1.55 -0.89
N LYS A 112 -13.78 -0.66 -1.86
CA LYS A 112 -13.68 0.80 -1.63
C LYS A 112 -14.73 1.27 -0.63
N GLN A 113 -15.95 0.73 -0.70
CA GLN A 113 -17.01 1.01 0.27
C GLN A 113 -16.58 0.58 1.68
N ASN A 114 -16.14 -0.67 1.85
CA ASN A 114 -15.79 -1.20 3.16
C ASN A 114 -14.57 -0.50 3.78
N VAL A 115 -13.59 -0.11 2.96
CA VAL A 115 -12.44 0.70 3.43
C VAL A 115 -12.92 2.08 3.87
N TYR A 116 -13.80 2.72 3.11
CA TYR A 116 -14.37 4.02 3.43
C TYR A 116 -15.18 3.99 4.72
N ASP A 117 -16.13 3.05 4.85
CA ASP A 117 -17.01 2.95 6.01
C ASP A 117 -16.24 2.77 7.32
N ARG A 118 -15.06 2.14 7.27
CA ARG A 118 -14.22 1.91 8.46
C ARG A 118 -13.33 3.10 8.82
N LEU A 119 -12.90 3.88 7.82
CA LEU A 119 -11.89 4.92 8.02
C LEU A 119 -12.49 6.34 8.06
N ASN A 120 -13.65 6.56 7.44
CA ASN A 120 -14.22 7.89 7.25
C ASN A 120 -14.51 8.63 8.56
N ASP A 121 -14.91 7.92 9.62
CA ASP A 121 -15.32 8.56 10.87
C ASP A 121 -14.18 8.66 11.91
N ILE A 122 -12.99 8.18 11.56
CA ILE A 122 -11.83 8.24 12.45
C ILE A 122 -11.13 9.59 12.30
N ASN A 123 -11.02 10.36 13.39
CA ASN A 123 -10.56 11.75 13.38
C ASN A 123 -9.20 11.96 14.07
N ASN A 124 -8.47 10.87 14.37
CA ASN A 124 -7.13 10.96 14.91
C ASN A 124 -6.20 9.95 14.24
N LYS A 125 -4.91 10.31 14.18
CA LYS A 125 -3.89 9.57 13.47
C LYS A 125 -3.71 8.13 13.99
N SER A 126 -3.63 7.97 15.31
CA SER A 126 -3.34 6.68 15.95
C SER A 126 -4.41 5.64 15.65
N ASP A 127 -5.69 6.01 15.79
CA ASP A 127 -6.80 5.10 15.50
C ASP A 127 -6.89 4.80 14.00
N PHE A 128 -6.57 5.78 13.14
CA PHE A 128 -6.59 5.60 11.69
C PHE A 128 -5.52 4.60 11.25
N GLU A 129 -4.30 4.74 11.75
CA GLU A 129 -3.19 3.80 11.51
C GLU A 129 -3.50 2.41 12.09
N SER A 130 -4.10 2.35 13.28
CA SER A 130 -4.56 1.09 13.88
C SER A 130 -5.62 0.40 13.01
N GLU A 131 -6.60 1.15 12.48
CA GLU A 131 -7.65 0.59 11.64
C GLU A 131 -7.11 0.13 10.27
N LEU A 132 -6.17 0.87 9.67
CA LEU A 132 -5.40 0.42 8.50
C LEU A 132 -4.69 -0.92 8.78
N SER A 133 -4.08 -1.07 9.95
CA SER A 133 -3.43 -2.33 10.33
C SER A 133 -4.42 -3.50 10.44
N LYS A 134 -5.63 -3.26 10.99
CA LYS A 134 -6.68 -4.30 11.05
C LYS A 134 -7.12 -4.72 9.64
N ILE A 135 -7.39 -3.75 8.76
CA ILE A 135 -7.75 -4.01 7.36
C ILE A 135 -6.63 -4.80 6.67
N ALA A 136 -5.37 -4.43 6.87
CA ALA A 136 -4.22 -5.15 6.34
C ALA A 136 -4.21 -6.63 6.77
N ASP A 137 -4.51 -6.92 8.03
CA ASP A 137 -4.54 -8.28 8.54
C ASP A 137 -5.73 -9.09 8.03
N GLU A 138 -6.90 -8.48 7.85
CA GLU A 138 -8.06 -9.12 7.23
C GLU A 138 -7.81 -9.41 5.74
N LEU A 139 -7.09 -8.52 5.05
CA LEU A 139 -6.65 -8.76 3.68
C LEU A 139 -5.68 -9.95 3.57
N LYS A 140 -4.75 -10.10 4.52
CA LYS A 140 -3.86 -11.27 4.63
C LYS A 140 -4.59 -12.56 4.99
N LYS A 141 -5.63 -12.47 5.82
CA LYS A 141 -6.45 -13.62 6.26
C LYS A 141 -7.51 -14.01 5.24
N GLY A 142 -7.80 -13.15 4.27
CA GLY A 142 -8.85 -13.41 3.27
C GLY A 142 -10.26 -13.18 3.78
N THR A 143 -10.41 -12.43 4.89
CA THR A 143 -11.69 -12.19 5.56
C THR A 143 -12.26 -10.81 5.29
N PHE A 144 -11.47 -9.90 4.69
CA PHE A 144 -11.96 -8.58 4.30
C PHE A 144 -12.98 -8.70 3.17
N GLY A 145 -14.07 -7.93 3.20
CA GLY A 145 -15.06 -7.88 2.12
C GLY A 145 -14.56 -7.06 0.93
N PHE A 146 -14.48 -7.66 -0.25
CA PHE A 146 -14.09 -7.02 -1.51
C PHE A 146 -14.89 -7.64 -2.66
#